data_AF-A0A2E9EU56-F1
#
_entry.id   AF-A0A2E9EU56-F1
#
_cell.length_a   1.000
_cell.length_b   1.000
_cell.length_c   1.000
_cell.angle_alpha   90.00
_cell.angle_beta   90.00
_cell.angle_gamma   90.00
#
_symmetry.space_group_name_H-M   'P 1'
#
loop_
_entity.id
_entity.type
_entity.pdbx_description
1 polymer ?
#
loop_
_entity_poly.entity_id
_entity_poly.type
_entity_poly.pdbx_seq_one_letter_code
_entity_poly.pdbx_strand_id
1 'polypeptide(L)'
;AKMPWPAIKYEEIDKLEFLKKAGGRGVPCISVLDSRGLILAHSYRGKTSYIGTQEPLNEFSKLIGFSRQKNDAESPEASKE
;
A
#
# COMPACT_ATOMS: atom_id res chain seq x y z
N ALA A 1 23.79 4.03 -2.04
CA ALA A 1 22.78 4.22 -0.98
C ALA A 1 22.21 2.85 -0.61
N LYS A 2 22.31 2.41 0.64
CA LYS A 2 21.70 1.14 1.10
C LYS A 2 20.36 1.52 1.73
N MET A 3 19.27 1.26 1.02
CA MET A 3 17.93 1.53 1.56
C MET A 3 17.72 0.71 2.84
N PRO A 4 17.26 1.32 3.95
CA PRO A 4 17.10 0.64 5.24
C PRO A 4 15.83 -0.21 5.31
N TRP A 5 15.07 -0.31 4.24
CA TRP A 5 13.79 -1.02 4.22
C TRP A 5 14.02 -2.53 4.23
N PRO A 6 13.37 -3.27 5.14
CA PRO A 6 13.38 -4.73 5.06
C PRO A 6 12.75 -5.16 3.74
N ALA A 7 13.48 -5.98 2.99
CA ALA A 7 13.02 -6.53 1.72
C ALA A 7 12.97 -8.05 1.81
N ILE A 8 11.93 -8.63 1.24
CA ILE A 8 11.75 -10.07 1.12
C ILE A 8 12.07 -10.45 -0.32
N LYS A 9 12.84 -11.51 -0.52
CA LYS A 9 13.11 -12.04 -1.86
C LYS A 9 11.79 -12.54 -2.47
N TYR A 10 11.56 -12.22 -3.73
CA TYR A 10 10.31 -12.60 -4.41
C TYR A 10 10.04 -14.11 -4.36
N GLU A 11 11.07 -14.93 -4.53
CA GLU A 11 10.99 -16.40 -4.45
C GLU A 11 10.57 -16.93 -3.07
N GLU A 12 10.67 -16.11 -2.02
CA GLU A 12 10.32 -16.48 -0.66
C GLU A 12 8.92 -16.00 -0.25
N ILE A 13 8.23 -15.27 -1.13
CA ILE A 13 6.91 -14.71 -0.83
C ILE A 13 5.89 -15.81 -0.47
N ASP A 14 6.03 -16.99 -1.09
CA ASP A 14 5.13 -18.12 -0.89
C ASP A 14 5.23 -18.76 0.49
N LYS A 15 6.36 -18.56 1.17
CA LYS A 15 6.63 -19.05 2.53
C LYS A 15 5.92 -18.20 3.60
N LEU A 16 5.43 -17.02 3.23
CA LEU A 16 4.86 -16.05 4.16
C LEU A 16 3.33 -15.95 3.96
N GLU A 17 2.58 -16.76 4.72
CA GLU A 17 1.12 -16.78 4.64
C GLU A 17 0.47 -15.40 4.82
N PHE A 18 1.09 -14.55 5.65
CA PHE A 18 0.62 -13.19 5.88
C PHE A 18 0.54 -12.39 4.56
N LEU A 19 1.53 -12.48 3.69
CA LEU A 19 1.55 -11.75 2.41
C LEU A 19 0.46 -12.24 1.45
N LYS A 20 0.08 -13.53 1.53
CA LYS A 20 -1.06 -14.07 0.79
C LYS A 20 -2.41 -13.54 1.30
N LYS A 21 -2.49 -13.22 2.60
CA LYS A 21 -3.69 -12.64 3.23
C LYS A 21 -3.78 -11.13 2.99
N ALA A 22 -2.65 -10.44 3.03
CA ALA A 22 -2.50 -8.99 2.83
C ALA A 22 -2.30 -8.58 1.37
N GLY A 23 -2.37 -9.52 0.43
CA GLY A 23 -2.20 -9.28 -1.01
C GLY A 23 -3.53 -9.34 -1.75
N GLY A 24 -3.73 -8.45 -2.72
CA GLY A 24 -4.78 -8.56 -3.72
C GLY A 24 -4.31 -9.27 -4.99
N ARG A 25 -5.25 -9.63 -5.87
CA ARG A 25 -4.93 -10.37 -7.10
C ARG A 25 -4.35 -9.45 -8.18
N GLY A 26 -3.09 -9.66 -8.55
CA GLY A 26 -2.49 -9.19 -9.81
C GLY A 26 -2.00 -7.75 -9.86
N VAL A 27 -2.34 -6.89 -8.88
CA VAL A 27 -1.85 -5.50 -8.81
C VAL A 27 -1.04 -5.31 -7.52
N PRO A 28 0.08 -4.56 -7.57
CA PRO A 28 0.81 -4.17 -6.37
C PRO A 28 -0.13 -3.57 -5.32
N CYS A 29 -0.07 -4.10 -4.11
CA CYS A 29 -0.94 -3.71 -3.01
C CYS A 29 -0.15 -2.93 -1.96
N ILE A 30 -0.73 -1.84 -1.48
CA ILE A 30 -0.23 -1.11 -0.31
C ILE A 30 -1.16 -1.40 0.86
N SER A 31 -0.57 -1.76 1.99
CA SER A 31 -1.27 -2.04 3.25
C SER A 31 -0.64 -1.23 4.37
N VAL A 32 -1.47 -0.68 5.26
CA VAL A 32 -1.04 -0.04 6.49
C VAL A 32 -1.34 -0.99 7.64
N LEU A 33 -0.35 -1.20 8.50
CA LEU A 33 -0.47 -2.06 9.68
C LEU A 33 -0.19 -1.27 10.96
N ASP A 34 -0.75 -1.72 12.08
CA ASP A 34 -0.35 -1.27 13.41
C ASP A 34 0.92 -2.01 13.91
N SER A 35 1.40 -1.64 15.10
CA SER A 35 2.57 -2.27 15.74
C SER A 35 2.37 -3.75 16.11
N ARG A 36 1.13 -4.24 16.11
CA ARG A 36 0.78 -5.65 16.35
C ARG A 36 0.66 -6.45 15.05
N GLY A 37 0.77 -5.78 13.89
CA GLY A 37 0.61 -6.40 12.58
C GLY A 37 -0.85 -6.52 12.12
N LEU A 38 -1.78 -5.78 12.71
CA LEU A 38 -3.16 -5.71 12.21
C LEU A 38 -3.27 -4.75 11.03
N ILE A 39 -3.93 -5.16 9.95
CA ILE A 39 -4.17 -4.32 8.77
C ILE A 39 -5.24 -3.28 9.10
N LEU A 40 -4.88 -2.00 9.02
CA LEU A 40 -5.75 -0.86 9.26
C LEU A 40 -6.39 -0.33 7.97
N ALA A 41 -5.64 -0.35 6.87
CA ALA A 41 -6.08 0.08 5.55
C ALA A 41 -5.36 -0.68 4.44
N HIS A 42 -6.01 -0.83 3.29
CA HIS A 42 -5.56 -1.75 2.24
C HIS A 42 -5.97 -1.25 0.85
N SER A 43 -5.12 -1.44 -0.18
CA SER A 43 -5.44 -1.05 -1.57
C SER A 43 -6.48 -1.93 -2.26
N TYR A 44 -7.03 -2.93 -1.57
CA TYR A 44 -8.15 -3.74 -2.05
C TYR A 44 -9.26 -3.82 -1.00
N ARG A 45 -10.50 -3.87 -1.47
CA ARG A 45 -11.65 -4.33 -0.68
C ARG A 45 -11.89 -5.82 -0.97
N GLY A 46 -11.64 -6.66 0.03
CA GLY A 46 -11.59 -8.11 -0.18
C GLY A 46 -10.37 -8.52 -1.02
N LYS A 47 -10.47 -9.61 -1.79
CA LYS A 47 -9.35 -10.14 -2.60
C LYS A 47 -9.35 -9.72 -4.07
N THR A 48 -10.42 -9.07 -4.53
CA THR A 48 -10.69 -8.91 -5.96
C THR A 48 -10.89 -7.46 -6.39
N SER A 49 -11.38 -6.59 -5.51
CA SER A 49 -11.68 -5.20 -5.87
C SER A 49 -10.52 -4.28 -5.47
N TYR A 50 -9.71 -3.88 -6.45
CA TYR A 50 -8.65 -2.87 -6.26
C TYR A 50 -9.28 -1.48 -6.16
N ILE A 51 -8.93 -0.73 -5.12
CA ILE A 51 -9.50 0.59 -4.82
C ILE A 51 -8.46 1.73 -4.90
N GLY A 52 -7.23 1.41 -5.30
CA GLY A 52 -6.14 2.38 -5.37
C GLY A 52 -5.35 2.54 -4.07
N THR A 53 -4.45 3.52 -4.07
CA THR A 53 -3.52 3.78 -2.96
C THR A 53 -4.00 4.87 -2.00
N GLN A 54 -5.07 5.59 -2.35
CA GLN A 54 -5.50 6.76 -1.61
C GLN A 54 -5.93 6.42 -0.17
N GLU A 55 -6.70 5.35 0.01
CA GLU A 55 -7.16 4.92 1.33
C GLU A 55 -5.98 4.57 2.28
N PRO A 56 -5.06 3.65 1.94
CA PRO A 56 -3.92 3.37 2.80
C PRO A 56 -3.00 4.57 3.01
N LEU A 57 -2.77 5.42 2.00
CA LEU A 57 -1.94 6.63 2.18
C LEU A 57 -2.57 7.64 3.15
N ASN A 58 -3.89 7.81 3.08
CA ASN A 58 -4.61 8.68 4.02
C ASN A 58 -4.53 8.14 5.45
N GLU A 59 -4.72 6.84 5.62
CA GLU A 59 -4.64 6.21 6.95
C GLU A 59 -3.23 6.30 7.53
N PHE A 60 -2.21 6.02 6.73
CA PHE A 60 -0.83 6.17 7.14
C PHE A 60 -0.52 7.62 7.56
N SER A 61 -0.95 8.60 6.76
CA SER A 61 -0.75 10.02 7.05
C SER A 61 -1.33 10.45 8.39
N LYS A 62 -2.51 9.94 8.76
CA LYS A 62 -3.11 10.18 10.09
C LYS A 62 -2.23 9.61 11.22
N LEU A 63 -1.72 8.39 11.05
CA LEU A 63 -0.92 7.71 12.08
C LEU A 63 0.40 8.43 12.36
N ILE A 64 1.04 8.97 11.32
CA ILE A 64 2.32 9.67 11.46
C ILE A 64 2.16 11.20 11.66
N GLY A 65 0.93 11.70 11.79
CA GLY A 65 0.66 13.13 11.92
C GLY A 65 1.10 13.97 10.71
N PHE A 66 1.14 13.36 9.52
CA PHE A 66 1.57 14.01 8.29
C PHE A 66 0.37 14.67 7.57
N SER A 67 0.45 15.98 7.36
CA SER A 67 -0.54 16.74 6.62
C SER A 67 -0.09 16.90 5.17
N ARG A 68 -0.69 16.16 4.23
CA ARG A 68 -0.40 16.36 2.80
C ARG A 68 -1.03 17.68 2.34
N GLN A 69 -0.21 18.66 1.92
CA GLN A 69 -0.73 19.89 1.31
C GLN A 69 -1.37 19.53 -0.06
N LYS A 70 -2.56 20.09 -0.33
CA LYS A 70 -3.36 19.86 -1.55
C LYS A 70 -2.75 20.50 -2.80
N ASN A 71 -1.50 20.18 -3.16
CA ASN A 71 -0.88 20.72 -4.39
C ASN A 71 -0.73 19.69 -5.53
N ASP A 72 -1.09 18.41 -5.32
CA ASP A 72 -0.83 17.35 -6.31
C ASP A 72 -2.06 16.99 -7.19
N ALA A 73 -3.17 17.75 -7.11
CA ALA A 73 -4.41 17.39 -7.81
C ALA A 73 -4.48 17.79 -9.30
N GLU A 74 -3.45 18.45 -9.84
CA GLU A 74 -3.34 18.71 -11.28
C GLU A 74 -1.94 18.35 -11.79
N SER A 75 -1.70 17.06 -12.01
CA SER A 75 -0.70 16.63 -13.01
C SER A 75 -1.46 16.09 -14.22
N PRO A 76 -1.48 16.81 -15.36
CA PRO A 76 -2.32 16.50 -16.53
C PRO A 76 -1.80 15.35 -17.41
N GLU A 77 -1.03 14.40 -16.88
CA GLU A 77 -0.32 13.40 -17.71
C GLU A 77 -0.95 12.00 -17.73
N ALA A 78 -2.08 11.77 -17.05
CA ALA A 78 -2.79 10.48 -17.09
C ALA A 78 -3.90 10.40 -18.16
N SER A 79 -3.84 11.24 -19.20
CA SER A 79 -4.76 11.20 -20.36
C SER A 79 -3.96 11.36 -21.65
N LYS A 80 -3.09 10.39 -21.96
CA LYS A 80 -2.57 10.10 -23.30
C LYS A 80 -1.80 8.78 -23.25
N GLU A 81 -2.49 7.70 -23.58
CA GLU A 81 -2.09 6.68 -24.56
C GLU A 81 -3.23 5.66 -24.74
#